data_AF-A0A955L0E6-F1
#
_entry.id   AF-A0A955L0E6-F1
#
_cell.length_a   1.000
_cell.length_b   1.000
_cell.length_c   1.000
_cell.angle_alpha   90.00
_cell.angle_beta   90.00
_cell.angle_gamma   90.00
#
_symmetry.space_group_name_H-M   'P 1'
#
loop_
_entity.id
_entity.type
_entity.pdbx_description
1 polymer ?
#
loop_
_entity_poly.entity_id
_entity_poly.type
_entity_poly.pdbx_seq_one_letter_code
_entity_poly.pdbx_strand_id
1 'polypeptide(L)'
;MCGIFGFVTTKNSFNSERVKSITDQLLLLSESRGKDSSGVAIVREKEIIVYKEPLSAHKFIKQKKYLKLFSTEQEKHALIGHARMETNGSFSLSNNNQPVVKDGIVTIHNGIIVNDSDIWKKHTDIKRDFQVDTELYNSLLRKYIQKKESLLEALRATLSELQGSYAFATLFNDFNSLVLVTNTGSLYTITDSEKSFVAFVSEKHFAEELVSKQFPSQKEIEIKQVKADSGLIINLQNLNILSFQVSGNEKTNLTKKTAKSKTINQIGSIITEVPQPISLRKNNQNFKTIEKLINEEYTKDRDKISKLRRCTKCILPETMPFIEFDEEGVCSFCHSYEKREIKGVEELEKEIAKYRKGNGEPDCIVSFSGGRDSCYSMHYAVKELGLNPLAYSYDWGMITDLGRRNQARMTG
;
A
#
# COMPACT_ATOMS: atom_id res chain seq x y z
N MET A 1 0.06 6.39 -4.01
CA MET A 1 0.60 5.27 -3.20
C MET A 1 -0.12 5.30 -1.89
N CYS A 2 -0.81 4.24 -1.46
CA CYS A 2 -1.59 4.15 -0.23
C CYS A 2 -0.85 4.58 1.06
N GLY A 3 -1.59 4.94 2.10
CA GLY A 3 -1.05 5.18 3.44
C GLY A 3 -1.54 4.13 4.44
N ILE A 4 -0.62 3.48 5.16
CA ILE A 4 -0.93 2.62 6.31
C ILE A 4 -0.54 3.31 7.61
N PHE A 5 -1.34 3.10 8.65
CA PHE A 5 -1.11 3.67 9.97
C PHE A 5 -1.81 2.85 11.05
N GLY A 6 -1.48 3.13 12.30
CA GLY A 6 -2.20 2.58 13.44
C GLY A 6 -1.49 2.86 14.75
N PHE A 7 -2.04 2.34 15.83
CA PHE A 7 -1.44 2.41 17.15
C PHE A 7 -1.96 1.32 18.07
N VAL A 8 -1.18 1.03 19.10
CA VAL A 8 -1.49 0.15 20.23
C VAL A 8 -1.28 0.96 21.50
N THR A 9 -2.20 0.84 22.46
CA THR A 9 -2.17 1.60 23.72
C THR A 9 -2.33 0.66 24.91
N THR A 10 -1.70 0.99 26.03
CA THR A 10 -2.04 0.29 27.28
C THR A 10 -3.45 0.67 27.75
N LYS A 11 -4.00 -0.15 28.66
CA LYS A 11 -5.32 0.08 29.24
C LYS A 11 -5.36 1.47 29.90
N ASN A 12 -6.39 2.25 29.58
CA ASN A 12 -6.65 3.61 30.07
C ASN A 12 -5.70 4.72 29.59
N SER A 13 -4.72 4.46 28.70
CA SER A 13 -3.85 5.54 28.19
C SER A 13 -4.62 6.57 27.38
N PHE A 14 -5.50 6.14 26.46
CA PHE A 14 -6.30 7.02 25.62
C PHE A 14 -7.79 6.79 25.83
N ASN A 15 -8.53 7.88 26.08
CA ASN A 15 -9.99 7.85 26.08
C ASN A 15 -10.55 7.79 24.63
N SER A 16 -11.86 7.59 24.50
CA SER A 16 -12.51 7.45 23.20
C SER A 16 -12.33 8.64 22.26
N GLU A 17 -12.35 9.86 22.80
CA GLU A 17 -12.15 11.10 22.04
C GLU A 17 -10.71 11.22 21.52
N ARG A 18 -9.73 10.89 22.36
CA ARG A 18 -8.32 10.90 22.00
C ARG A 18 -7.98 9.88 20.92
N VAL A 19 -8.49 8.66 21.06
CA VAL A 19 -8.38 7.61 20.02
C VAL A 19 -8.97 8.12 18.71
N LYS A 20 -10.16 8.74 18.74
CA LYS A 20 -10.79 9.31 17.54
C LYS A 20 -9.94 10.42 16.92
N SER A 21 -9.46 11.38 17.72
CA SER A 21 -8.65 12.52 17.26
C SER A 21 -7.38 12.06 16.53
N ILE A 22 -6.63 11.12 17.14
CA ILE A 22 -5.44 10.51 16.52
C ILE A 22 -5.80 9.79 15.21
N THR A 23 -6.90 9.02 15.22
CA THR A 23 -7.36 8.28 14.03
C THR A 23 -7.75 9.20 12.88
N ASP A 24 -8.51 10.27 13.17
CA ASP A 24 -8.93 11.26 12.18
C ASP A 24 -7.71 11.92 11.54
N GLN A 25 -6.72 12.33 12.35
CA GLN A 25 -5.49 12.94 11.84
C GLN A 25 -4.71 11.98 10.94
N LEU A 26 -4.52 10.72 11.37
CA LEU A 26 -3.79 9.73 10.59
C LEU A 26 -4.49 9.40 9.26
N LEU A 27 -5.82 9.31 9.28
CA LEU A 27 -6.65 9.14 8.07
C LEU A 27 -6.46 10.30 7.10
N LEU A 28 -6.54 11.54 7.58
CA LEU A 28 -6.40 12.75 6.76
C LEU A 28 -4.98 12.91 6.19
N LEU A 29 -3.94 12.60 6.96
CA LEU A 29 -2.56 12.58 6.47
C LEU A 29 -2.39 11.54 5.36
N SER A 30 -2.95 10.36 5.57
CA SER A 30 -2.89 9.25 4.61
C SER A 30 -3.71 9.50 3.34
N GLU A 31 -4.68 10.42 3.34
CA GLU A 31 -5.48 10.78 2.16
C GLU A 31 -4.64 11.41 1.04
N SER A 32 -3.54 12.09 1.40
CA SER A 32 -2.58 12.62 0.41
C SER A 32 -1.97 11.53 -0.48
N ARG A 33 -2.05 10.28 -0.02
CA ARG A 33 -1.43 9.09 -0.58
C ARG A 33 -2.44 8.20 -1.33
N GLY A 34 -3.69 8.14 -0.87
CA GLY A 34 -4.78 7.43 -1.53
C GLY A 34 -6.16 7.98 -1.18
N LYS A 35 -7.05 8.11 -2.19
CA LYS A 35 -8.36 8.75 -2.05
C LYS A 35 -9.55 7.85 -2.44
N ASP A 36 -9.29 6.63 -2.89
CA ASP A 36 -10.32 5.77 -3.50
C ASP A 36 -11.17 5.06 -2.45
N SER A 37 -10.54 4.60 -1.37
CA SER A 37 -11.24 4.00 -0.24
C SER A 37 -10.49 4.23 1.07
N SER A 38 -11.21 4.15 2.18
CA SER A 38 -10.64 4.28 3.52
C SER A 38 -11.23 3.21 4.43
N GLY A 39 -10.44 2.75 5.39
CA GLY A 39 -10.91 1.80 6.38
C GLY A 39 -10.07 1.76 7.63
N VAL A 40 -10.67 1.27 8.70
CA VAL A 40 -10.06 1.07 10.02
C VAL A 40 -10.49 -0.28 10.59
N ALA A 41 -9.63 -0.89 11.39
CA ALA A 41 -9.96 -2.00 12.27
C ALA A 41 -9.62 -1.64 13.71
N ILE A 42 -10.58 -1.82 14.62
CA ILE A 42 -10.44 -1.50 16.04
C ILE A 42 -10.53 -2.78 16.84
N VAL A 43 -9.52 -3.02 17.67
CA VAL A 43 -9.48 -4.16 18.59
C VAL A 43 -10.10 -3.78 19.93
N ARG A 44 -11.11 -4.55 20.32
CA ARG A 44 -11.73 -4.56 21.64
C ARG A 44 -11.41 -5.89 22.33
N GLU A 45 -11.79 -6.03 23.59
CA GLU A 45 -11.49 -7.23 24.38
C GLU A 45 -11.95 -8.54 23.71
N LYS A 46 -13.18 -8.54 23.15
CA LYS A 46 -13.84 -9.75 22.59
C LYS A 46 -14.01 -9.75 21.07
N GLU A 47 -13.71 -8.64 20.41
CA GLU A 47 -13.99 -8.46 18.99
C GLU A 47 -12.96 -7.58 18.28
N ILE A 48 -12.84 -7.75 16.97
CA ILE A 48 -12.20 -6.82 16.05
C ILE A 48 -13.30 -6.27 15.16
N ILE A 49 -13.55 -4.96 15.23
CA ILE A 49 -14.52 -4.30 14.36
C ILE A 49 -13.78 -3.71 13.17
N VAL A 50 -14.17 -4.11 11.97
CA VAL A 50 -13.61 -3.59 10.71
C VAL A 50 -14.66 -2.72 10.03
N TYR A 51 -14.30 -1.48 9.76
CA TYR A 51 -15.13 -0.54 9.00
C TYR A 51 -14.34 -0.01 7.81
N LYS A 52 -14.89 -0.17 6.61
CA LYS A 52 -14.28 0.26 5.36
C LYS A 52 -15.36 0.67 4.37
N GLU A 53 -15.10 1.71 3.59
CA GLU A 53 -15.99 2.21 2.54
C GLU A 53 -15.17 2.70 1.33
N PRO A 54 -15.75 2.68 0.12
CA PRO A 54 -15.18 3.30 -1.09
C PRO A 54 -15.27 4.83 -1.03
N LEU A 55 -14.77 5.41 0.06
CA LEU A 55 -14.79 6.83 0.35
C LEU A 55 -13.38 7.30 0.70
N SER A 56 -13.06 8.50 0.23
CA SER A 56 -11.86 9.21 0.67
C SER A 56 -11.93 9.52 2.18
N ALA A 57 -10.78 9.72 2.82
CA ALA A 57 -10.70 9.85 4.28
C ALA A 57 -11.59 10.98 4.83
N HIS A 58 -11.59 12.17 4.21
CA HIS A 58 -12.39 13.30 4.68
C HIS A 58 -13.91 13.07 4.59
N LYS A 59 -14.36 12.14 3.73
CA LYS A 59 -15.77 11.70 3.65
C LYS A 59 -16.03 10.55 4.62
N PHE A 60 -15.06 9.65 4.78
CA PHE A 60 -15.14 8.48 5.66
C PHE A 60 -15.34 8.87 7.13
N ILE A 61 -14.57 9.86 7.63
CA ILE A 61 -14.66 10.30 9.03
C ILE A 61 -16.00 10.96 9.41
N LYS A 62 -16.81 11.34 8.41
CA LYS A 62 -18.14 11.95 8.60
C LYS A 62 -19.27 10.92 8.67
N GLN A 63 -18.98 9.65 8.40
CA GLN A 63 -20.01 8.61 8.35
C GLN A 63 -20.57 8.31 9.75
N LYS A 64 -21.90 8.13 9.86
CA LYS A 64 -22.55 7.77 11.13
C LYS A 64 -21.98 6.48 11.73
N LYS A 65 -21.68 5.48 10.87
CA LYS A 65 -21.07 4.21 11.30
C LYS A 65 -19.66 4.41 11.85
N TYR A 66 -18.86 5.30 11.24
CA TYR A 66 -17.54 5.68 11.76
C TYR A 66 -17.65 6.31 13.16
N LEU A 67 -18.53 7.31 13.32
CA LEU A 67 -18.68 8.01 14.60
C LEU A 67 -19.09 7.05 15.74
N LYS A 68 -19.95 6.07 15.44
CA LYS A 68 -20.37 5.02 16.39
C LYS A 68 -19.23 4.12 16.88
N LEU A 69 -18.12 4.01 16.14
CA LEU A 69 -16.95 3.25 16.59
C LEU A 69 -16.34 3.84 17.87
N PHE A 70 -16.52 5.15 18.08
CA PHE A 70 -15.92 5.91 19.17
C PHE A 70 -16.94 6.37 20.21
N SER A 71 -18.24 6.06 20.05
CA SER A 71 -19.30 6.56 20.94
C SER A 71 -19.43 5.81 22.27
N THR A 72 -18.73 4.68 22.44
CA THR A 72 -18.75 3.91 23.69
C THR A 72 -17.41 4.01 24.40
N GLU A 73 -17.42 4.20 25.72
CA GLU A 73 -16.25 4.06 26.58
C GLU A 73 -15.89 2.57 26.77
N GLN A 74 -15.44 1.96 25.69
CA GLN A 74 -14.85 0.62 25.74
C GLN A 74 -13.34 0.73 25.68
N GLU A 75 -12.68 -0.20 26.36
CA GLU A 75 -11.23 -0.36 26.30
C GLU A 75 -10.82 -0.73 24.86
N LYS A 76 -10.13 0.22 24.21
CA LYS A 76 -9.54 0.03 22.89
C LYS A 76 -8.06 -0.21 23.10
N HIS A 77 -7.55 -1.30 22.56
CA HIS A 77 -6.14 -1.68 22.74
C HIS A 77 -5.32 -1.45 21.48
N ALA A 78 -5.94 -1.52 20.31
CA ALA A 78 -5.27 -1.29 19.05
C ALA A 78 -6.21 -0.80 17.96
N LEU A 79 -5.62 -0.07 17.03
CA LEU A 79 -6.25 0.40 15.81
C LEU A 79 -5.26 0.28 14.66
N ILE A 80 -5.72 -0.25 13.53
CA ILE A 80 -5.01 -0.14 12.25
C ILE A 80 -5.93 0.54 11.24
N GLY A 81 -5.38 1.30 10.32
CA GLY A 81 -6.15 1.99 9.30
C GLY A 81 -5.37 2.22 8.01
N HIS A 82 -6.12 2.44 6.95
CA HIS A 82 -5.61 2.51 5.60
C HIS A 82 -6.37 3.53 4.76
N ALA A 83 -5.63 4.31 3.96
CA ALA A 83 -6.17 5.11 2.87
C ALA A 83 -5.62 4.59 1.54
N ARG A 84 -6.53 4.07 0.68
CA ARG A 84 -6.21 3.30 -0.52
C ARG A 84 -6.16 4.15 -1.77
N MET A 85 -5.16 3.87 -2.60
CA MET A 85 -5.13 4.14 -4.02
C MET A 85 -5.20 2.79 -4.74
N GLU A 86 -6.13 2.59 -5.66
CA GLU A 86 -6.32 1.30 -6.32
C GLU A 86 -5.07 0.90 -7.14
N THR A 87 -4.65 -0.35 -7.01
CA THR A 87 -3.58 -0.97 -7.80
C THR A 87 -4.02 -2.31 -8.37
N ASN A 88 -4.69 -3.14 -7.56
CA ASN A 88 -5.33 -4.41 -7.95
C ASN A 88 -6.73 -4.51 -7.34
N GLY A 89 -7.72 -4.95 -8.12
CA GLY A 89 -9.09 -5.19 -7.67
C GLY A 89 -9.89 -3.92 -7.39
N SER A 90 -11.09 -3.83 -7.97
CA SER A 90 -11.93 -2.62 -7.90
C SER A 90 -12.16 -2.13 -6.47
N PHE A 91 -11.93 -0.82 -6.23
CA PHE A 91 -12.27 -0.17 -4.96
C PHE A 91 -13.78 -0.15 -4.68
N SER A 92 -14.60 -0.33 -5.72
CA SER A 92 -16.06 -0.41 -5.57
C SER A 92 -16.50 -1.68 -4.84
N LEU A 93 -15.69 -2.74 -4.88
CA LEU A 93 -15.96 -4.00 -4.16
C LEU A 93 -15.46 -3.90 -2.72
N SER A 94 -16.37 -4.03 -1.76
CA SER A 94 -16.04 -3.85 -0.34
C SER A 94 -14.95 -4.81 0.16
N ASN A 95 -14.91 -6.03 -0.37
CA ASN A 95 -13.93 -7.04 0.03
C ASN A 95 -12.51 -6.72 -0.43
N ASN A 96 -12.35 -5.94 -1.51
CA ASN A 96 -11.05 -5.49 -2.00
C ASN A 96 -10.51 -4.29 -1.20
N ASN A 97 -11.38 -3.57 -0.49
CA ASN A 97 -10.95 -2.45 0.34
C ASN A 97 -10.27 -2.95 1.62
N GLN A 98 -9.31 -2.16 2.10
CA GLN A 98 -8.53 -2.49 3.29
C GLN A 98 -9.14 -1.82 4.54
N PRO A 99 -9.06 -2.44 5.74
CA PRO A 99 -8.39 -3.71 6.06
C PRO A 99 -9.03 -4.95 5.41
N VAL A 100 -8.20 -5.87 4.91
CA VAL A 100 -8.62 -7.14 4.31
C VAL A 100 -8.78 -8.18 5.41
N VAL A 101 -9.94 -8.83 5.44
CA VAL A 101 -10.31 -9.83 6.45
C VAL A 101 -10.40 -11.19 5.78
N LYS A 102 -9.54 -12.13 6.18
CA LYS A 102 -9.54 -13.50 5.65
C LYS A 102 -8.95 -14.46 6.69
N ASP A 103 -9.60 -15.61 6.86
CA ASP A 103 -9.14 -16.72 7.71
C ASP A 103 -8.71 -16.30 9.13
N GLY A 104 -9.50 -15.43 9.77
CA GLY A 104 -9.24 -14.94 11.14
C GLY A 104 -8.13 -13.88 11.24
N ILE A 105 -7.63 -13.37 10.10
CA ILE A 105 -6.56 -12.39 10.01
C ILE A 105 -7.11 -11.10 9.39
N VAL A 106 -6.71 -9.96 9.95
CA VAL A 106 -7.06 -8.61 9.48
C VAL A 106 -5.79 -7.86 9.14
N THR A 107 -5.59 -7.55 7.86
CA THR A 107 -4.33 -6.93 7.38
C THR A 107 -4.58 -5.68 6.57
N ILE A 108 -3.74 -4.68 6.80
CA ILE A 108 -3.50 -3.58 5.87
C ILE A 108 -2.12 -3.74 5.23
N HIS A 109 -2.03 -3.41 3.95
CA HIS A 109 -0.91 -3.70 3.08
C HIS A 109 -0.62 -2.52 2.15
N ASN A 110 0.59 -2.00 2.24
CA ASN A 110 1.18 -1.12 1.25
C ASN A 110 2.20 -1.90 0.41
N GLY A 111 1.96 -2.06 -0.88
CA GLY A 111 2.85 -2.83 -1.74
C GLY A 111 2.10 -3.60 -2.81
N ILE A 112 2.85 -4.46 -3.51
CA ILE A 112 2.33 -5.40 -4.50
C ILE A 112 3.09 -6.71 -4.34
N ILE A 113 2.37 -7.81 -4.15
CA ILE A 113 2.92 -9.17 -4.26
C ILE A 113 2.85 -9.59 -5.74
N VAL A 114 3.99 -9.63 -6.41
CA VAL A 114 4.03 -9.78 -7.89
C VAL A 114 3.92 -11.23 -8.34
N ASN A 115 4.19 -12.18 -7.46
CA ASN A 115 4.09 -13.61 -7.75
C ASN A 115 2.81 -14.24 -7.16
N ASP A 116 1.75 -13.44 -6.93
CA ASP A 116 0.52 -13.90 -6.29
C ASP A 116 -0.11 -15.11 -7.01
N SER A 117 -0.14 -15.04 -8.34
CA SER A 117 -0.75 -16.02 -9.23
C SER A 117 -0.03 -17.36 -9.18
N ASP A 118 1.30 -17.36 -9.03
CA ASP A 118 2.09 -18.58 -8.93
C ASP A 118 1.93 -19.24 -7.57
N ILE A 119 1.84 -18.45 -6.49
CA ILE A 119 1.58 -18.98 -5.14
C ILE A 119 0.17 -19.58 -5.07
N TRP A 120 -0.84 -18.93 -5.65
CA TRP A 120 -2.20 -19.50 -5.73
C TRP A 120 -2.22 -20.85 -6.47
N LYS A 121 -1.47 -20.99 -7.57
CA LYS A 121 -1.35 -22.27 -8.29
C LYS A 121 -0.64 -23.34 -7.46
N LYS A 122 0.38 -22.96 -6.70
CA LYS A 122 1.17 -23.87 -5.85
C LYS A 122 0.41 -24.33 -4.60
N HIS A 123 -0.46 -23.48 -4.03
CA HIS A 123 -1.19 -23.75 -2.78
C HIS A 123 -2.67 -23.96 -3.06
N THR A 124 -3.02 -25.11 -3.67
CA THR A 124 -4.41 -25.45 -4.02
C THR A 124 -5.32 -25.75 -2.83
N ASP A 125 -4.74 -25.90 -1.63
CA ASP A 125 -5.42 -26.12 -0.36
C ASP A 125 -5.97 -24.84 0.29
N ILE A 126 -5.63 -23.66 -0.25
CA ILE A 126 -6.22 -22.37 0.17
C ILE A 126 -7.12 -21.83 -0.93
N LYS A 127 -8.22 -21.20 -0.53
CA LYS A 127 -9.24 -20.69 -1.46
C LYS A 127 -9.15 -19.17 -1.60
N ARG A 128 -9.07 -18.71 -2.85
CA ARG A 128 -9.18 -17.31 -3.24
C ARG A 128 -10.66 -16.90 -3.36
N ASP A 129 -11.05 -15.88 -2.60
CA ASP A 129 -12.38 -15.27 -2.57
C ASP A 129 -12.36 -13.82 -3.10
N PHE A 130 -11.22 -13.12 -3.06
CA PHE A 130 -11.05 -11.71 -3.41
C PHE A 130 -10.04 -11.50 -4.56
N GLN A 131 -9.98 -10.26 -5.05
CA GLN A 131 -9.09 -9.88 -6.17
C GLN A 131 -7.81 -9.19 -5.71
N VAL A 132 -7.61 -9.04 -4.40
CA VAL A 132 -6.46 -8.35 -3.83
C VAL A 132 -5.39 -9.33 -3.39
N ASP A 133 -4.14 -8.99 -3.67
CA ASP A 133 -2.95 -9.75 -3.27
C ASP A 133 -2.82 -9.92 -1.74
N THR A 134 -3.34 -8.97 -0.97
CA THR A 134 -3.35 -9.01 0.49
C THR A 134 -4.11 -10.22 1.04
N GLU A 135 -5.09 -10.72 0.30
CA GLU A 135 -5.81 -11.95 0.66
C GLU A 135 -4.89 -13.16 0.67
N LEU A 136 -3.97 -13.25 -0.30
CA LEU A 136 -3.01 -14.33 -0.39
C LEU A 136 -2.12 -14.37 0.85
N TYR A 137 -1.62 -13.20 1.28
CA TYR A 137 -0.81 -13.08 2.49
C TYR A 137 -1.57 -13.64 3.71
N ASN A 138 -2.84 -13.25 3.90
CA ASN A 138 -3.65 -13.74 5.02
C ASN A 138 -3.84 -15.26 4.96
N SER A 139 -4.23 -15.79 3.81
CA SER A 139 -4.52 -17.22 3.64
C SER A 139 -3.25 -18.06 3.82
N LEU A 140 -2.13 -17.62 3.26
CA LEU A 140 -0.84 -18.28 3.38
C LEU A 140 -0.29 -18.22 4.82
N LEU A 141 -0.40 -17.07 5.48
CA LEU A 141 -0.06 -16.92 6.90
C LEU A 141 -0.89 -17.83 7.78
N ARG A 142 -2.22 -17.91 7.56
CA ARG A 142 -3.06 -18.83 8.34
C ARG A 142 -2.64 -20.29 8.13
N LYS A 143 -2.37 -20.70 6.88
CA LYS A 143 -1.85 -22.03 6.56
C LYS A 143 -0.56 -22.33 7.33
N TYR A 144 0.39 -21.40 7.37
CA TYR A 144 1.65 -21.61 8.10
C TYR A 144 1.50 -21.56 9.62
N ILE A 145 0.61 -20.72 10.16
CA ILE A 145 0.27 -20.73 11.59
C ILE A 145 -0.25 -22.11 12.02
N GLN A 146 -1.01 -22.80 11.16
CA GLN A 146 -1.49 -24.15 11.44
C GLN A 146 -0.37 -25.20 11.40
N LYS A 147 0.71 -24.99 10.65
CA LYS A 147 1.80 -25.96 10.45
C LYS A 147 3.03 -25.72 11.33
N LYS A 148 3.27 -24.49 11.79
CA LYS A 148 4.46 -24.12 12.56
C LYS A 148 4.19 -24.05 14.06
N GLU A 149 5.26 -24.04 14.86
CA GLU A 149 5.15 -24.05 16.32
C GLU A 149 4.93 -22.64 16.89
N SER A 150 5.49 -21.63 16.23
CA SER A 150 5.37 -20.23 16.62
C SER A 150 4.87 -19.30 15.51
N LEU A 151 4.29 -18.16 15.90
CA LEU A 151 3.86 -17.13 14.96
C LEU A 151 5.02 -16.59 14.11
N LEU A 152 6.21 -16.44 14.67
CA LEU A 152 7.37 -15.94 13.93
C LEU A 152 7.83 -16.92 12.84
N GLU A 153 7.85 -18.22 13.14
CA GLU A 153 8.16 -19.23 12.12
C GLU A 153 7.13 -19.24 10.99
N ALA A 154 5.86 -19.05 11.32
CA ALA A 154 4.80 -18.94 10.32
C ALA A 154 4.98 -17.70 9.46
N LEU A 155 5.27 -16.54 10.07
CA LEU A 155 5.56 -15.30 9.35
C LEU A 155 6.75 -15.48 8.41
N ARG A 156 7.87 -16.04 8.86
CA ARG A 156 9.05 -16.26 8.02
C ARG A 156 8.75 -17.19 6.85
N ALA A 157 8.04 -18.29 7.10
CA ALA A 157 7.63 -19.21 6.05
C ALA A 157 6.76 -18.50 4.99
N THR A 158 5.77 -17.71 5.41
CA THR A 158 4.95 -16.90 4.49
C THR A 158 5.80 -15.91 3.70
N LEU A 159 6.61 -15.10 4.39
CA LEU A 159 7.37 -14.01 3.77
C LEU A 159 8.44 -14.52 2.79
N SER A 160 9.01 -15.70 3.05
CA SER A 160 10.00 -16.34 2.15
C SER A 160 9.45 -16.72 0.78
N GLU A 161 8.12 -16.82 0.65
CA GLU A 161 7.47 -17.13 -0.63
C GLU A 161 7.07 -15.87 -1.41
N LEU A 162 7.00 -14.72 -0.76
CA LEU A 162 6.51 -13.49 -1.38
C LEU A 162 7.62 -12.80 -2.19
N GLN A 163 7.28 -12.38 -3.40
CA GLN A 163 8.09 -11.49 -4.21
C GLN A 163 7.37 -10.16 -4.42
N GLY A 164 8.14 -9.09 -4.53
CA GLY A 164 7.62 -7.73 -4.72
C GLY A 164 7.97 -6.82 -3.56
N SER A 165 7.11 -5.82 -3.30
CA SER A 165 7.28 -4.88 -2.20
C SER A 165 6.11 -4.99 -1.26
N TYR A 166 6.35 -4.94 0.04
CA TYR A 166 5.30 -5.01 1.03
C TYR A 166 5.68 -4.28 2.32
N ALA A 167 4.66 -3.64 2.89
CA ALA A 167 4.59 -3.20 4.26
C ALA A 167 3.24 -3.64 4.82
N PHE A 168 3.24 -4.54 5.78
CA PHE A 168 2.05 -5.13 6.39
C PHE A 168 1.87 -4.62 7.82
N ALA A 169 0.62 -4.39 8.20
CA ALA A 169 0.21 -4.38 9.60
C ALA A 169 -0.96 -5.34 9.79
N THR A 170 -0.77 -6.32 10.67
CA THR A 170 -1.61 -7.53 10.75
C THR A 170 -2.08 -7.77 12.18
N LEU A 171 -3.39 -7.93 12.33
CA LEU A 171 -4.09 -8.33 13.54
C LEU A 171 -4.68 -9.73 13.37
N PHE A 172 -4.88 -10.41 14.49
CA PHE A 172 -5.37 -11.79 14.53
C PHE A 172 -6.56 -11.90 15.47
N ASN A 173 -7.51 -12.77 15.14
CA ASN A 173 -8.56 -13.13 16.09
C ASN A 173 -8.03 -13.97 17.27
N ASP A 174 -6.97 -14.75 17.06
CA ASP A 174 -6.46 -15.75 17.98
C ASP A 174 -5.06 -15.45 18.55
N PHE A 175 -4.49 -14.28 18.21
CA PHE A 175 -3.29 -13.75 18.86
C PHE A 175 -3.55 -12.36 19.43
N ASN A 176 -2.95 -12.08 20.58
CA ASN A 176 -2.98 -10.74 21.18
C ASN A 176 -1.76 -9.92 20.75
N SER A 177 -1.56 -9.84 19.43
CA SER A 177 -0.40 -9.19 18.84
C SER A 177 -0.78 -8.39 17.58
N LEU A 178 -0.09 -7.28 17.39
CA LEU A 178 0.00 -6.56 16.12
C LEU A 178 1.36 -6.90 15.50
N VAL A 179 1.35 -7.39 14.27
CA VAL A 179 2.58 -7.66 13.51
C VAL A 179 2.77 -6.54 12.50
N LEU A 180 3.94 -5.91 12.51
CA LEU A 180 4.41 -4.96 11.51
C LEU A 180 5.56 -5.60 10.75
N VAL A 181 5.55 -5.57 9.42
CA VAL A 181 6.63 -6.12 8.57
C VAL A 181 6.85 -5.21 7.39
N THR A 182 8.09 -5.01 6.96
CA THR A 182 8.41 -4.37 5.68
C THR A 182 9.69 -4.94 5.07
N ASN A 183 9.70 -5.13 3.75
CA ASN A 183 10.91 -5.45 3.00
C ASN A 183 11.58 -4.22 2.35
N THR A 184 10.91 -3.06 2.37
CA THR A 184 11.44 -1.79 1.79
C THR A 184 11.84 -0.77 2.86
N GLY A 185 11.53 -1.01 4.13
CA GLY A 185 11.74 -0.04 5.20
C GLY A 185 10.70 1.09 5.23
N SER A 186 9.54 0.91 4.60
CA SER A 186 8.50 1.95 4.47
C SER A 186 7.53 1.97 5.66
N LEU A 187 8.08 1.90 6.88
CA LEU A 187 7.36 1.94 8.15
C LEU A 187 8.17 2.70 9.20
N TYR A 188 7.49 3.53 9.97
CA TYR A 188 8.05 4.26 11.11
C TYR A 188 7.20 3.99 12.33
N THR A 189 7.83 3.66 13.45
CA THR A 189 7.19 3.55 14.76
C THR A 189 7.40 4.82 15.57
N ILE A 190 6.45 5.10 16.45
CA ILE A 190 6.45 6.22 17.38
C ILE A 190 6.18 5.65 18.76
N THR A 191 7.08 5.88 19.70
CA THR A 191 6.99 5.37 21.07
C THR A 191 7.34 6.45 22.07
N ASP A 192 6.78 6.37 23.26
CA ASP A 192 7.12 7.23 24.39
C ASP A 192 7.95 6.48 25.45
N SER A 193 8.71 7.22 26.25
CA SER A 193 9.54 6.63 27.32
C SER A 193 8.73 5.96 28.41
N GLU A 194 7.49 6.39 28.66
CA GLU A 194 6.56 5.79 29.62
C GLU A 194 5.91 4.48 29.13
N LYS A 195 6.15 4.09 27.87
CA LYS A 195 5.52 2.93 27.22
C LYS A 195 3.99 2.97 27.36
N SER A 196 3.39 4.13 27.12
CA SER A 196 1.94 4.29 27.12
C SER A 196 1.32 3.90 25.77
N PHE A 197 2.07 4.06 24.67
CA PHE A 197 1.62 3.66 23.34
C PHE A 197 2.76 3.26 22.39
N VAL A 198 2.38 2.54 21.33
CA VAL A 198 3.20 2.32 20.13
C VAL A 198 2.35 2.68 18.92
N ALA A 199 2.70 3.73 18.20
CA ALA A 199 2.05 4.09 16.93
C ALA A 199 2.95 3.72 15.76
N PHE A 200 2.36 3.57 14.57
CA PHE A 200 3.10 3.36 13.34
C PHE A 200 2.46 4.08 12.16
N VAL A 201 3.29 4.47 11.19
CA VAL A 201 2.89 5.13 9.95
C VAL A 201 3.80 4.73 8.80
N SER A 202 3.29 4.82 7.57
CA SER A 202 4.06 4.53 6.35
C SER A 202 5.06 5.60 5.91
N GLU A 203 5.04 6.81 6.50
CA GLU A 203 5.88 7.95 6.10
C GLU A 203 6.44 8.67 7.31
N LYS A 204 7.72 9.05 7.26
CA LYS A 204 8.37 9.81 8.36
C LYS A 204 7.65 11.12 8.65
N HIS A 205 7.28 11.84 7.60
CA HIS A 205 6.56 13.11 7.73
C HIS A 205 5.22 12.95 8.48
N PHE A 206 4.52 11.82 8.30
CA PHE A 206 3.28 11.56 9.03
C PHE A 206 3.55 11.35 10.52
N ALA A 207 4.70 10.76 10.88
CA ALA A 207 5.09 10.57 12.27
C ALA A 207 5.40 11.93 12.91
N GLU A 208 6.21 12.76 12.25
CA GLU A 208 6.56 14.10 12.71
C GLU A 208 5.31 14.98 12.91
N GLU A 209 4.38 14.95 11.96
CA GLU A 209 3.12 15.69 12.02
C GLU A 209 2.16 15.16 13.09
N LEU A 210 2.14 13.85 13.32
CA LEU A 210 1.38 13.26 14.42
C LEU A 210 1.94 13.72 15.77
N VAL A 211 3.26 13.64 15.95
CA VAL A 211 3.94 14.04 17.19
C VAL A 211 3.70 15.52 17.48
N SER A 212 3.90 16.39 16.48
CA SER A 212 3.75 17.84 16.67
C SER A 212 2.34 18.25 17.10
N LYS A 213 1.30 17.61 16.54
CA LYS A 213 -0.10 17.98 16.80
C LYS A 213 -0.72 17.24 17.98
N GLN A 214 -0.46 15.94 18.09
CA GLN A 214 -1.11 15.12 19.11
C GLN A 214 -0.30 15.12 20.41
N PHE A 215 1.03 15.20 20.36
CA PHE A 215 1.87 15.02 21.53
C PHE A 215 2.83 16.20 21.81
N PRO A 216 2.37 17.47 21.76
CA PRO A 216 3.24 18.65 21.81
C PRO A 216 3.99 18.82 23.13
N SER A 217 3.46 18.28 24.24
CA SER A 217 4.01 18.44 25.59
C SER A 217 4.66 17.17 26.12
N GLN A 218 4.65 16.07 25.37
CA GLN A 218 5.21 14.80 25.81
C GLN A 218 6.72 14.82 25.56
N LYS A 219 7.49 14.81 26.64
CA LYS A 219 8.95 14.70 26.55
C LYS A 219 9.31 13.29 26.07
N GLU A 220 10.40 13.18 25.31
CA GLU A 220 11.03 11.89 24.96
C GLU A 220 10.19 10.95 24.06
N ILE A 221 9.55 11.49 23.02
CA ILE A 221 9.02 10.67 21.93
C ILE A 221 10.14 10.26 20.98
N GLU A 222 10.24 8.97 20.68
CA GLU A 222 11.16 8.41 19.70
C GLU A 222 10.40 8.07 18.41
N ILE A 223 10.90 8.54 17.27
CA ILE A 223 10.48 8.11 15.93
C ILE A 223 11.58 7.22 15.36
N LYS A 224 11.26 5.96 15.05
CA LYS A 224 12.22 4.98 14.56
C LYS A 224 11.73 4.31 13.28
N GLN A 225 12.58 4.22 12.27
CA GLN A 225 12.27 3.48 11.05
C GLN A 225 12.39 1.97 11.31
N VAL A 226 11.40 1.20 10.86
CA VAL A 226 11.51 -0.26 10.77
C VAL A 226 12.40 -0.57 9.58
N LYS A 227 13.50 -1.29 9.80
CA LYS A 227 14.48 -1.57 8.74
C LYS A 227 13.86 -2.43 7.64
N ALA A 228 14.41 -2.33 6.43
CA ALA A 228 14.12 -3.28 5.35
C ALA A 228 14.40 -4.72 5.82
N ASP A 229 13.65 -5.66 5.23
CA ASP A 229 13.66 -7.10 5.54
C ASP A 229 13.51 -7.43 7.04
N SER A 230 12.71 -6.64 7.75
CA SER A 230 12.49 -6.82 9.18
C SER A 230 11.04 -6.55 9.60
N GLY A 231 10.73 -6.90 10.84
CA GLY A 231 9.42 -6.68 11.41
C GLY A 231 9.43 -6.59 12.94
N LEU A 232 8.28 -6.23 13.47
CA LEU A 232 7.99 -6.08 14.88
C LEU A 232 6.74 -6.89 15.23
N ILE A 233 6.77 -7.63 16.33
CA ILE A 233 5.59 -8.22 16.95
C ILE A 233 5.32 -7.45 18.24
N ILE A 234 4.21 -6.71 18.27
CA ILE A 234 3.83 -5.84 19.39
C ILE A 234 2.69 -6.53 20.15
N ASN A 235 2.89 -6.78 21.44
CA ASN A 235 1.83 -7.33 22.29
C ASN A 235 0.77 -6.27 22.62
N LEU A 236 -0.51 -6.61 22.42
CA LEU A 236 -1.61 -5.64 22.56
C LEU A 236 -1.95 -5.27 24.02
N GLN A 237 -1.46 -6.00 25.01
CA GLN A 237 -1.73 -5.76 26.42
C GLN A 237 -0.62 -4.98 27.12
N ASN A 238 0.64 -5.35 26.88
CA ASN A 238 1.78 -4.81 27.62
C ASN A 238 2.77 -4.03 26.75
N LEU A 239 2.48 -3.85 25.45
CA LEU A 239 3.31 -3.15 24.48
C LEU A 239 4.74 -3.71 24.32
N ASN A 240 5.01 -4.93 24.79
CA ASN A 240 6.30 -5.57 24.54
C ASN A 240 6.50 -5.73 23.02
N ILE A 241 7.64 -5.22 22.55
CA ILE A 241 8.03 -5.25 21.14
C ILE A 241 9.12 -6.30 20.98
N LEU A 242 8.84 -7.30 20.15
CA LEU A 242 9.85 -8.21 19.64
C LEU A 242 10.22 -7.79 18.21
N SER A 243 11.49 -7.46 17.98
CA SER A 243 12.02 -7.23 16.64
C SER A 243 12.52 -8.54 16.02
N PHE A 244 12.38 -8.70 14.70
CA PHE A 244 12.89 -9.86 13.98
C PHE A 244 13.36 -9.50 12.56
N GLN A 245 14.32 -10.27 12.04
CA GLN A 245 14.68 -10.29 10.62
C GLN A 245 13.88 -11.36 9.86
N VAL A 246 13.49 -11.06 8.62
CA VAL A 246 12.76 -12.00 7.75
C VAL A 246 13.57 -13.27 7.50
N SER A 247 14.87 -13.13 7.23
CA SER A 247 15.82 -14.25 7.03
C SER A 247 16.61 -14.62 8.29
N GLY A 248 16.14 -14.24 9.47
CA GLY A 248 16.84 -14.45 10.74
C GLY A 248 16.54 -15.78 11.45
N ASN A 249 17.22 -16.01 12.58
CA ASN A 249 17.14 -17.23 13.40
C ASN A 249 16.54 -17.01 14.81
N GLU A 250 16.05 -15.80 15.11
CA GLU A 250 15.40 -15.44 16.37
C GLU A 250 14.22 -16.40 16.65
N LYS A 251 14.02 -16.78 17.91
CA LYS A 251 12.92 -17.65 18.34
C LYS A 251 11.92 -16.89 19.19
N THR A 252 10.66 -17.32 19.18
CA THR A 252 9.60 -16.72 20.00
C THR A 252 8.79 -17.78 20.70
N ASN A 253 8.40 -17.51 21.95
CA ASN A 253 7.51 -18.37 22.72
C ASN A 253 6.02 -18.07 22.44
N LEU A 254 5.69 -17.25 21.43
CA LEU A 254 4.33 -17.03 20.92
C LEU A 254 3.87 -18.29 20.18
N THR A 255 3.63 -19.33 20.96
CA THR A 255 3.11 -20.62 20.54
C THR A 255 1.59 -20.55 20.47
N LYS A 256 0.93 -21.55 19.85
CA LYS A 256 -0.53 -21.65 19.64
C LYS A 256 -1.41 -21.51 20.91
N LYS A 257 -0.87 -21.29 22.12
CA LYS A 257 -1.62 -21.26 23.38
C LYS A 257 -2.46 -19.98 23.56
N THR A 258 -3.77 -20.14 23.33
CA THR A 258 -4.89 -19.69 24.20
C THR A 258 -5.11 -18.19 24.45
N ALA A 259 -5.04 -17.33 23.44
CA ALA A 259 -5.89 -16.13 23.51
C ALA A 259 -7.33 -16.57 23.19
N LYS A 260 -8.33 -16.07 23.93
CA LYS A 260 -9.74 -16.27 23.54
C LYS A 260 -9.92 -15.68 22.15
N SER A 261 -10.40 -16.49 21.21
CA SER A 261 -10.64 -16.04 19.84
C SER A 261 -11.62 -14.87 19.86
N LYS A 262 -11.20 -13.73 19.31
CA LYS A 262 -12.05 -12.57 19.08
C LYS A 262 -12.99 -12.85 17.91
N THR A 263 -14.20 -12.29 17.94
CA THR A 263 -15.06 -12.25 16.75
C THR A 263 -14.59 -11.14 15.81
N ILE A 264 -14.70 -11.32 14.49
CA ILE A 264 -14.38 -10.25 13.54
C ILE A 264 -15.68 -9.75 12.91
N ASN A 265 -16.05 -8.51 13.21
CA ASN A 265 -17.30 -7.90 12.78
C ASN A 265 -17.03 -6.84 11.71
N GLN A 266 -17.51 -7.06 10.48
CA GLN A 266 -17.40 -6.09 9.39
C GLN A 266 -18.66 -5.24 9.31
N ILE A 267 -18.54 -3.93 9.50
CA ILE A 267 -19.68 -2.99 9.57
C ILE A 267 -19.69 -1.98 8.41
N GLY A 268 -19.33 -2.40 7.20
CA GLY A 268 -19.36 -1.56 5.98
C GLY A 268 -20.60 -1.80 5.11
N SER A 269 -20.75 -1.03 4.04
CA SER A 269 -21.60 -1.44 2.91
C SER A 269 -21.02 -2.72 2.31
N ILE A 270 -21.83 -3.74 2.04
CA ILE A 270 -21.39 -4.95 1.33
C ILE A 270 -21.73 -4.74 -0.14
N ILE A 271 -20.70 -4.44 -0.94
CA ILE A 271 -20.81 -4.32 -2.38
C ILE A 271 -20.01 -5.49 -2.97
N THR A 272 -20.74 -6.51 -3.43
CA THR A 272 -20.18 -7.75 -4.01
C THR A 272 -20.07 -7.69 -5.53
N GLU A 273 -20.72 -6.71 -6.16
CA GLU A 273 -20.67 -6.47 -7.59
C GLU A 273 -20.35 -5.00 -7.83
N VAL A 274 -19.50 -4.72 -8.82
CA VAL A 274 -19.19 -3.34 -9.19
C VAL A 274 -20.51 -2.70 -9.62
N PRO A 275 -20.94 -1.59 -8.97
CA PRO A 275 -22.17 -0.93 -9.37
C PRO A 275 -22.11 -0.63 -10.86
N GLN A 276 -23.08 -1.15 -11.61
CA GLN A 276 -23.28 -0.71 -12.99
C GLN A 276 -23.39 0.83 -12.95
N PRO A 277 -22.69 1.54 -13.85
CA PRO A 277 -22.73 2.99 -13.86
C PRO A 277 -24.18 3.46 -13.78
N ILE A 278 -24.45 4.43 -12.92
CA ILE A 278 -25.79 4.97 -12.73
C ILE A 278 -26.29 5.41 -14.10
N SER A 279 -27.25 4.66 -14.65
CA SER A 279 -28.02 5.16 -15.76
C SER A 279 -28.73 6.39 -15.25
N LEU A 280 -28.36 7.57 -15.76
CA LEU A 280 -28.79 8.88 -15.31
C LEU A 280 -30.31 9.00 -15.50
N ARG A 281 -31.08 8.46 -14.56
CA ARG A 281 -32.53 8.43 -14.69
C ARG A 281 -33.15 9.74 -14.24
N LYS A 282 -33.75 10.39 -15.25
CA LYS A 282 -35.03 11.13 -15.21
C LYS A 282 -34.98 12.57 -14.71
N ASN A 283 -34.27 13.44 -15.44
CA ASN A 283 -34.84 14.70 -15.92
C ASN A 283 -33.85 15.38 -16.87
N ASN A 284 -33.98 15.05 -18.15
CA ASN A 284 -33.62 15.84 -19.32
C ASN A 284 -33.66 14.86 -20.50
N GLN A 285 -34.63 15.02 -21.40
CA GLN A 285 -34.73 14.20 -22.61
C GLN A 285 -33.43 14.21 -23.44
N ASN A 286 -32.55 15.19 -23.24
CA ASN A 286 -31.22 15.26 -23.85
C ASN A 286 -30.19 14.26 -23.32
N PHE A 287 -30.22 13.85 -22.04
CA PHE A 287 -29.18 12.97 -21.50
C PHE A 287 -29.37 11.49 -21.84
N LYS A 288 -30.61 11.01 -22.10
CA LYS A 288 -30.82 9.63 -22.54
C LYS A 288 -30.17 9.35 -23.90
N THR A 289 -30.21 10.32 -24.80
CA THR A 289 -29.56 10.21 -26.11
C THR A 289 -28.04 10.20 -25.93
N ILE A 290 -27.49 11.10 -25.11
CA ILE A 290 -26.06 11.13 -24.81
C ILE A 290 -25.60 9.85 -24.11
N GLU A 291 -26.32 9.36 -23.11
CA GLU A 291 -26.01 8.14 -22.37
C GLU A 291 -26.09 6.90 -23.28
N LYS A 292 -27.09 6.84 -24.17
CA LYS A 292 -27.18 5.79 -25.19
C LYS A 292 -26.01 5.86 -26.16
N LEU A 293 -25.66 7.05 -26.66
CA LEU A 293 -24.50 7.24 -27.53
C LEU A 293 -23.20 6.82 -26.83
N ILE A 294 -22.96 7.28 -25.60
CA ILE A 294 -21.77 6.93 -24.81
C ILE A 294 -21.70 5.43 -24.54
N ASN A 295 -22.80 4.78 -24.13
CA ASN A 295 -22.80 3.35 -23.83
C ASN A 295 -22.65 2.50 -25.10
N GLU A 296 -23.29 2.89 -26.21
CA GLU A 296 -23.13 2.23 -27.50
C GLU A 296 -21.71 2.39 -28.03
N GLU A 297 -21.14 3.60 -27.96
CA GLU A 297 -19.77 3.91 -28.37
C GLU A 297 -18.76 3.20 -27.48
N TYR A 298 -18.93 3.23 -26.15
CA TYR A 298 -18.10 2.47 -25.21
C TYR A 298 -18.14 0.97 -25.49
N THR A 299 -19.33 0.39 -25.71
CA THR A 299 -19.45 -1.06 -25.98
C THR A 299 -18.79 -1.39 -27.31
N LYS A 300 -19.02 -0.59 -28.35
CA LYS A 300 -18.37 -0.74 -29.66
C LYS A 300 -16.84 -0.63 -29.54
N ASP A 301 -16.34 0.37 -28.84
CA ASP A 301 -14.91 0.61 -28.65
C ASP A 301 -14.28 -0.49 -27.81
N ARG A 302 -14.92 -0.92 -26.72
CA ARG A 302 -14.45 -2.03 -25.89
C ARG A 302 -14.37 -3.31 -26.70
N ASP A 303 -15.42 -3.64 -27.45
CA ASP A 303 -15.46 -4.85 -28.27
C ASP A 303 -14.41 -4.76 -29.40
N LYS A 304 -14.21 -3.58 -30.01
CA LYS A 304 -13.15 -3.31 -30.99
C LYS A 304 -11.75 -3.50 -30.37
N ILE A 305 -11.49 -2.92 -29.20
CA ILE A 305 -10.22 -3.03 -28.46
C ILE A 305 -9.94 -4.47 -28.05
N SER A 306 -10.97 -5.22 -27.63
CA SER A 306 -10.84 -6.62 -27.21
C SER A 306 -10.45 -7.56 -28.35
N LYS A 307 -10.82 -7.19 -29.59
CA LYS A 307 -10.53 -7.95 -30.81
C LYS A 307 -9.19 -7.59 -31.44
N LEU A 308 -8.51 -6.55 -30.96
CA LEU A 308 -7.21 -6.15 -31.49
C LEU A 308 -6.22 -7.30 -31.34
N ARG A 309 -5.53 -7.61 -32.44
CA ARG A 309 -4.40 -8.55 -32.39
C ARG A 309 -3.32 -7.98 -31.49
N ARG A 310 -2.75 -8.82 -30.61
CA ARG A 310 -1.71 -8.43 -29.66
C ARG A 310 -0.53 -9.39 -29.72
N CYS A 311 0.66 -8.86 -29.43
CA CYS A 311 1.88 -9.66 -29.38
C CYS A 311 1.80 -10.70 -28.27
N THR A 312 2.08 -11.95 -28.61
CA THR A 312 2.10 -13.07 -27.65
C THR A 312 3.21 -12.95 -26.60
N LYS A 313 4.24 -12.13 -26.87
CA LYS A 313 5.35 -11.83 -25.92
C LYS A 313 5.17 -10.55 -25.11
N CYS A 314 4.89 -9.42 -25.77
CA CYS A 314 4.90 -8.09 -25.14
C CYS A 314 3.54 -7.40 -25.06
N ILE A 315 2.45 -8.07 -25.44
CA ILE A 315 1.05 -7.59 -25.40
C ILE A 315 0.74 -6.31 -26.18
N LEU A 316 1.70 -5.74 -26.91
CA LEU A 316 1.49 -4.56 -27.77
C LEU A 316 0.43 -4.86 -28.83
N PRO A 317 -0.56 -3.96 -29.03
CA PRO A 317 -1.62 -4.16 -30.01
C PRO A 317 -1.13 -3.84 -31.43
N GLU A 318 -1.86 -4.34 -32.43
CA GLU A 318 -1.64 -4.04 -33.85
C GLU A 318 -1.78 -2.55 -34.22
N THR A 319 -2.38 -1.75 -33.34
CA THR A 319 -2.46 -0.30 -33.49
C THR A 319 -1.18 0.43 -33.11
N MET A 320 -0.17 -0.27 -32.59
CA MET A 320 1.14 0.32 -32.30
C MET A 320 1.79 0.74 -33.63
N PRO A 321 2.24 2.00 -33.78
CA PRO A 321 2.85 2.45 -35.03
C PRO A 321 3.99 1.55 -35.49
N PHE A 322 3.96 1.14 -36.76
CA PHE A 322 4.99 0.33 -37.43
C PHE A 322 5.16 -1.11 -36.89
N ILE A 323 4.18 -1.63 -36.15
CA ILE A 323 4.22 -3.01 -35.67
C ILE A 323 3.84 -3.99 -36.79
N GLU A 324 4.63 -5.05 -36.95
CA GLU A 324 4.33 -6.17 -37.82
C GLU A 324 4.33 -7.45 -36.98
N PHE A 325 3.60 -8.48 -37.39
CA PHE A 325 3.51 -9.75 -36.68
C PHE A 325 3.87 -10.92 -37.59
N ASP A 326 4.57 -11.91 -37.03
CA ASP A 326 4.77 -13.20 -37.67
C ASP A 326 3.56 -14.14 -37.52
N GLU A 327 3.68 -15.37 -37.99
CA GLU A 327 2.65 -16.41 -37.91
C GLU A 327 2.40 -16.89 -36.47
N GLU A 328 3.40 -16.80 -35.59
CA GLU A 328 3.30 -17.15 -34.16
C GLU A 328 2.68 -16.02 -33.32
N GLY A 329 2.40 -14.87 -33.94
CA GLY A 329 1.83 -13.70 -33.26
C GLY A 329 2.84 -12.89 -32.45
N VAL A 330 4.14 -13.04 -32.72
CA VAL A 330 5.22 -12.23 -32.14
C VAL A 330 5.45 -10.99 -33.00
N CYS A 331 5.59 -9.83 -32.37
CA CYS A 331 5.77 -8.57 -33.10
C CYS A 331 7.22 -8.28 -33.52
N SER A 332 7.37 -7.44 -34.54
CA SER A 332 8.66 -6.96 -35.06
C SER A 332 9.59 -6.39 -33.98
N PHE A 333 9.04 -5.67 -32.99
CA PHE A 333 9.82 -5.15 -31.85
C PHE A 333 10.39 -6.25 -30.93
N CYS A 334 9.67 -7.36 -30.77
CA CYS A 334 10.16 -8.48 -29.98
C CYS A 334 11.22 -9.28 -30.73
N HIS A 335 11.15 -9.32 -32.07
CA HIS A 335 12.17 -9.93 -32.90
C HIS A 335 13.44 -9.10 -32.98
N SER A 336 13.31 -7.78 -33.02
CA SER A 336 14.45 -6.86 -32.95
C SER A 336 14.93 -6.59 -31.52
N TYR A 337 14.32 -7.24 -30.52
CA TYR A 337 14.77 -7.09 -29.14
C TYR A 337 16.11 -7.79 -28.94
N GLU A 338 17.15 -6.98 -28.78
CA GLU A 338 18.44 -7.45 -28.33
C GLU A 338 18.52 -7.34 -26.80
N LYS A 339 18.77 -8.47 -26.14
CA LYS A 339 18.99 -8.48 -24.70
C LYS A 339 20.23 -7.64 -24.38
N ARG A 340 20.02 -6.49 -23.75
CA ARG A 340 21.12 -5.63 -23.33
C ARG A 340 21.88 -6.28 -22.18
N GLU A 341 23.19 -6.36 -22.32
CA GLU A 341 24.08 -6.77 -21.24
C GLU A 341 24.26 -5.60 -20.26
N ILE A 342 24.01 -5.86 -18.98
CA ILE A 342 24.17 -4.86 -17.92
C ILE A 342 25.64 -4.86 -17.51
N LYS A 343 26.37 -3.80 -17.87
CA LYS A 343 27.83 -3.68 -17.63
C LYS A 343 28.21 -3.18 -16.22
N GLY A 344 27.23 -2.92 -15.36
CA GLY A 344 27.46 -2.46 -13.99
C GLY A 344 27.84 -0.97 -13.88
N VAL A 345 28.09 -0.54 -12.65
CA VAL A 345 28.34 0.87 -12.30
C VAL A 345 29.72 1.34 -12.74
N GLU A 346 30.73 0.47 -12.74
CA GLU A 346 32.10 0.83 -13.12
C GLU A 346 32.22 1.23 -14.60
N GLU A 347 31.59 0.46 -15.49
CA GLU A 347 31.59 0.81 -16.91
C GLU A 347 30.73 2.05 -17.20
N LEU A 348 29.64 2.22 -16.44
CA LEU A 348 28.82 3.44 -16.50
C LEU A 348 29.66 4.68 -16.11
N GLU A 349 30.43 4.58 -15.02
CA GLU A 349 31.32 5.65 -14.56
C GLU A 349 32.36 6.02 -15.62
N LYS A 350 33.01 5.02 -16.21
CA LYS A 350 33.97 5.21 -17.30
C LYS A 350 33.36 5.92 -18.50
N GLU A 351 32.13 5.57 -18.87
CA GLU A 351 31.42 6.21 -19.98
C GLU A 351 30.96 7.63 -19.64
N ILE A 352 30.56 7.90 -18.40
CA ILE A 352 30.06 9.22 -17.99
C ILE A 352 31.18 10.21 -17.73
N ALA A 353 32.34 9.76 -17.26
CA ALA A 353 33.47 10.60 -16.88
C ALA A 353 33.88 11.60 -17.97
N LYS A 354 33.80 11.20 -19.25
CA LYS A 354 34.16 12.05 -20.41
C LYS A 354 33.19 13.22 -20.66
N TYR A 355 32.00 13.20 -20.06
CA TYR A 355 30.99 14.25 -20.25
C TYR A 355 30.98 15.26 -19.10
N ARG A 356 31.53 14.94 -17.93
CA ARG A 356 31.56 15.86 -16.77
C ARG A 356 32.41 17.09 -17.09
N LYS A 357 31.79 18.26 -17.12
CA LYS A 357 32.48 19.50 -17.47
C LYS A 357 33.25 20.12 -16.30
N GLY A 358 32.77 19.97 -15.07
CA GLY A 358 33.41 20.50 -13.85
C GLY A 358 33.50 22.04 -13.75
N ASN A 359 32.95 22.77 -14.72
CA ASN A 359 33.00 24.23 -14.82
C ASN A 359 31.70 24.93 -14.35
N GLY A 360 30.75 24.17 -13.80
CA GLY A 360 29.44 24.66 -13.36
C GLY A 360 28.40 24.79 -14.49
N GLU A 361 28.76 24.55 -15.75
CA GLU A 361 27.78 24.46 -16.84
C GLU A 361 27.09 23.10 -16.85
N PRO A 362 25.85 23.01 -17.39
CA PRO A 362 25.20 21.73 -17.56
C PRO A 362 26.00 20.78 -18.46
N ASP A 363 26.16 19.54 -18.00
CA ASP A 363 26.88 18.48 -18.71
C ASP A 363 25.96 17.37 -19.26
N CYS A 364 24.71 17.33 -18.80
CA CYS A 364 23.69 16.41 -19.28
C CYS A 364 22.29 17.03 -19.21
N ILE A 365 21.31 16.36 -19.81
CA ILE A 365 19.88 16.68 -19.70
C ILE A 365 19.20 15.52 -19.00
N VAL A 366 18.40 15.81 -17.97
CA VAL A 366 17.58 14.81 -17.28
C VAL A 366 16.11 15.17 -17.44
N SER A 367 15.34 14.29 -18.07
CA SER A 367 13.89 14.41 -18.13
C SER A 367 13.29 14.25 -16.74
N PHE A 368 12.63 15.29 -16.25
CA PHE A 368 12.25 15.40 -14.85
C PHE A 368 10.78 15.76 -14.68
N SER A 369 9.95 14.74 -14.40
CA SER A 369 8.49 14.89 -14.24
C SER A 369 8.06 15.35 -12.83
N GLY A 370 8.96 15.31 -11.85
CA GLY A 370 8.60 15.46 -10.42
C GLY A 370 7.97 14.21 -9.79
N GLY A 371 7.79 13.13 -10.55
CA GLY A 371 7.42 11.81 -10.03
C GLY A 371 8.61 11.08 -9.40
N ARG A 372 8.32 10.12 -8.51
CA ARG A 372 9.31 9.38 -7.70
C ARG A 372 10.52 8.91 -8.50
N ASP A 373 10.29 8.24 -9.63
CA ASP A 373 11.38 7.59 -10.37
C ASP A 373 12.26 8.63 -11.08
N SER A 374 11.67 9.73 -11.57
CA SER A 374 12.44 10.86 -12.11
C SER A 374 13.17 11.65 -11.03
N CYS A 375 12.62 11.74 -9.80
CA CYS A 375 13.30 12.29 -8.64
C CYS A 375 14.51 11.44 -8.23
N TYR A 376 14.35 10.11 -8.21
CA TYR A 376 15.47 9.20 -7.96
C TYR A 376 16.54 9.31 -9.04
N SER A 377 16.14 9.35 -10.32
CA SER A 377 17.07 9.53 -11.44
C SER A 377 17.87 10.85 -11.33
N MET A 378 17.19 11.95 -10.97
CA MET A 378 17.83 13.24 -10.71
C MET A 378 18.79 13.18 -9.51
N HIS A 379 18.37 12.57 -8.40
CA HIS A 379 19.21 12.36 -7.23
C HIS A 379 20.45 11.54 -7.58
N TYR A 380 20.29 10.42 -8.28
CA TYR A 380 21.38 9.54 -8.68
C TYR A 380 22.37 10.27 -9.60
N ALA A 381 21.89 11.01 -10.61
CA ALA A 381 22.74 11.80 -11.49
C ALA A 381 23.60 12.82 -10.72
N VAL A 382 23.00 13.55 -9.78
CA VAL A 382 23.71 14.61 -9.04
C VAL A 382 24.58 14.06 -7.92
N LYS A 383 24.04 13.16 -7.09
CA LYS A 383 24.67 12.72 -5.83
C LYS A 383 25.60 11.53 -6.01
N GLU A 384 25.23 10.58 -6.86
CA GLU A 384 25.99 9.35 -7.06
C GLU A 384 26.94 9.49 -8.25
N LEU A 385 26.49 10.10 -9.35
CA LEU A 385 27.28 10.26 -10.57
C LEU A 385 27.97 11.62 -10.70
N GLY A 386 27.76 12.57 -9.78
CA GLY A 386 28.44 13.87 -9.79
C GLY A 386 28.24 14.70 -11.06
N LEU A 387 27.12 14.50 -11.77
CA LEU A 387 26.75 15.27 -12.95
C LEU A 387 26.08 16.59 -12.57
N ASN A 388 26.10 17.54 -13.51
CA ASN A 388 25.39 18.80 -13.44
C ASN A 388 24.25 18.84 -14.49
N PRO A 389 23.08 18.26 -14.19
CA PRO A 389 22.01 18.13 -15.16
C PRO A 389 21.23 19.44 -15.37
N LEU A 390 20.88 19.72 -16.63
CA LEU A 390 19.76 20.58 -16.96
C LEU A 390 18.47 19.76 -16.82
N ALA A 391 17.67 20.08 -15.81
CA ALA A 391 16.36 19.46 -15.62
C ALA A 391 15.39 19.93 -16.73
N TYR A 392 14.84 18.99 -17.49
CA TYR A 392 13.88 19.28 -18.55
C TYR A 392 12.52 18.63 -18.25
N SER A 393 11.46 19.44 -18.29
CA SER A 393 10.09 18.96 -18.13
C SER A 393 9.23 19.47 -19.28
N TYR A 394 8.49 18.57 -19.91
CA TYR A 394 7.48 18.90 -20.90
C TYR A 394 6.09 18.72 -20.27
N ASP A 395 5.35 19.82 -20.11
CA ASP A 395 3.98 19.78 -19.61
C ASP A 395 2.99 19.89 -20.77
N TRP A 396 2.25 18.81 -21.01
CA TRP A 396 1.16 18.75 -21.98
C TRP A 396 -0.23 18.81 -21.30
N GLY A 397 -0.28 19.35 -20.08
CA GLY A 397 -1.49 19.50 -19.26
C GLY A 397 -1.70 18.41 -18.23
N MET A 398 -0.71 17.52 -18.04
CA MET A 398 -0.83 16.30 -17.21
C MET A 398 0.10 16.28 -16.00
N ILE A 399 0.96 17.31 -15.82
CA ILE A 399 1.80 17.38 -14.63
C ILE A 399 0.95 17.76 -13.42
N THR A 400 0.88 16.86 -12.44
CA THR A 400 0.16 17.08 -11.18
C THR A 400 0.78 18.20 -10.33
N ASP A 401 -0.03 18.84 -9.48
CA ASP A 401 0.45 19.84 -8.51
C ASP A 401 1.59 19.30 -7.61
N LEU A 402 1.51 18.02 -7.24
CA LEU A 402 2.56 17.35 -6.47
C LEU A 402 3.86 17.24 -7.28
N GLY A 403 3.78 16.87 -8.55
CA GLY A 403 4.92 16.83 -9.47
C GLY A 403 5.60 18.19 -9.57
N ARG A 404 4.84 19.27 -9.74
CA ARG A 404 5.36 20.64 -9.78
C ARG A 404 6.05 21.06 -8.47
N ARG A 405 5.47 20.72 -7.32
CA ARG A 405 6.08 21.00 -6.00
C ARG A 405 7.39 20.23 -5.81
N ASN A 406 7.43 18.97 -6.25
CA ASN A 406 8.64 18.17 -6.20
C ASN A 406 9.71 18.74 -7.13
N GLN A 407 9.33 19.21 -8.32
CA GLN A 407 10.25 19.88 -9.24
C GLN A 407 10.91 21.09 -8.57
N ALA A 408 10.10 22.03 -8.08
CA ALA A 408 10.59 23.22 -7.36
C ALA A 408 11.52 22.85 -6.20
N ARG A 409 11.12 21.91 -5.33
CA ARG A 409 11.94 21.48 -4.18
C ARG A 409 13.32 20.92 -4.57
N MET A 410 13.42 20.26 -5.72
CA MET A 410 14.66 19.60 -6.14
C MET A 410 15.55 20.51 -6.98
N THR A 411 14.98 21.45 -7.74
CA THR A 411 15.73 22.29 -8.68
C THR A 411 15.91 23.74 -8.22
N GLY A 412 15.22 24.16 -7.14
CA GLY A 412 15.21 25.54 -6.65
C GLY A 412 13.98 26.28 -7.13
#